data_AF-A0A9D6FRA4-F1
#
_entry.id   AF-A0A9D6FRA4-F1
#
_cell.length_a   1.000
_cell.length_b   1.000
_cell.length_c   1.000
_cell.angle_alpha   90.00
_cell.angle_beta   90.00
_cell.angle_gamma   90.00
#
_symmetry.space_group_name_H-M   'P 1'
#
loop_
_entity.id
_entity.type
_entity.pdbx_description
1 polymer ?
#
loop_
_entity_poly.entity_id
_entity_poly.type
_entity_poly.pdbx_seq_one_letter_code
_entity_poly.pdbx_strand_id
1 'polypeptide(L)'
;MYGFVERRIDEAAARGEFDDLPGAGKPLDLSENPYLAPEWRLAFKILADNHVVPEFVERRRAIEAVHAEMKRLCSEAPRRRDRDYLRLAYREQLDRLAAEIDALNRSLARENQFVRTSLQLPPVDMDEEMRAFERLLRHE
;
A
#
# COMPACT_ATOMS: atom_id res chain seq x y z
N MET A 1 2.41 -19.38 16.29
CA MET A 1 3.19 -20.46 15.65
C MET A 1 4.02 -19.91 14.48
N TYR A 2 4.88 -18.90 14.74
CA TYR A 2 5.75 -18.28 13.71
C TYR A 2 7.23 -18.29 14.14
N GLY A 3 7.53 -18.16 15.44
CA GLY A 3 8.91 -18.10 15.97
C GLY A 3 9.77 -19.38 15.95
N PHE A 4 9.30 -20.48 15.35
CA PHE A 4 10.18 -21.63 15.04
C PHE A 4 10.88 -21.42 13.69
N VAL A 5 10.16 -20.91 12.70
CA VAL A 5 10.70 -20.66 11.36
C VAL A 5 11.74 -19.54 11.40
N GLU A 6 11.46 -18.45 12.12
CA GLU A 6 12.42 -17.34 12.31
C GLU A 6 13.73 -17.81 12.94
N ARG A 7 13.66 -18.56 14.05
CA ARG A 7 14.87 -19.11 14.69
C ARG A 7 15.70 -19.97 13.76
N ARG A 8 15.06 -20.76 12.89
CA ARG A 8 15.75 -21.59 11.91
C ARG A 8 16.42 -20.78 10.81
N ILE A 9 15.81 -19.67 10.38
CA ILE A 9 16.40 -18.74 9.41
C ILE A 9 17.61 -18.04 10.04
N ASP A 10 17.50 -17.56 11.27
CA ASP A 10 18.58 -16.87 11.98
C ASP A 10 19.80 -17.79 12.21
N GLU A 11 19.55 -19.04 12.62
CA GLU A 11 20.62 -20.03 12.79
C GLU A 11 21.32 -20.39 11.46
N ALA A 12 20.60 -20.39 10.34
CA ALA A 12 21.18 -20.63 9.02
C ALA A 12 22.00 -19.42 8.54
N ALA A 13 21.51 -18.20 8.78
CA ALA A 13 22.24 -16.96 8.52
C ALA A 13 23.54 -16.90 9.34
N ALA A 14 23.49 -17.24 10.63
CA ALA A 14 24.67 -17.27 11.50
C ALA A 14 25.73 -18.30 11.07
N ARG A 15 25.31 -19.34 10.34
CA ARG A 15 26.19 -20.36 9.75
C ARG A 15 26.76 -19.97 8.39
N GLY A 16 26.40 -18.80 7.85
CA GLY A 16 26.81 -18.36 6.52
C GLY A 16 26.15 -19.15 5.38
N GLU A 17 25.05 -19.87 5.65
CA GLU A 17 24.36 -20.68 4.62
C GLU A 17 23.78 -19.81 3.48
N PHE A 18 23.73 -18.50 3.65
CA PHE A 18 23.26 -17.54 2.65
C PHE A 18 24.40 -16.79 1.90
N ASP A 19 25.66 -16.99 2.29
CA ASP A 19 26.79 -16.18 1.80
C ASP A 19 27.17 -16.48 0.34
N ASP A 20 26.90 -17.69 -0.16
CA ASP A 20 27.23 -18.15 -1.52
C ASP A 20 25.99 -18.64 -2.28
N LEU A 21 24.85 -17.97 -2.09
CA LEU A 21 23.65 -18.31 -2.85
C LEU A 21 23.82 -17.99 -4.35
N PRO A 22 23.35 -18.86 -5.24
CA PRO A 22 23.34 -18.57 -6.67
C PRO A 22 22.50 -17.30 -6.93
N GLY A 23 23.18 -16.26 -7.44
CA GLY A 23 22.57 -14.95 -7.69
C GLY A 23 22.82 -13.91 -6.59
N ALA A 24 23.54 -14.23 -5.51
CA ALA A 24 23.95 -13.27 -4.49
C ALA A 24 24.69 -12.07 -5.13
N GLY A 25 24.27 -10.85 -4.74
CA GLY A 25 24.83 -9.59 -5.25
C GLY A 25 24.46 -9.23 -6.70
N LYS A 26 23.73 -10.09 -7.42
CA LYS A 26 23.23 -9.78 -8.76
C LYS A 26 21.85 -9.10 -8.68
N PRO A 27 21.50 -8.21 -9.63
CA PRO A 27 20.15 -7.66 -9.72
C PRO A 27 19.11 -8.79 -9.82
N LEU A 28 18.01 -8.66 -9.08
CA LEU A 28 16.90 -9.60 -9.17
C LEU A 28 16.20 -9.42 -10.52
N ASP A 29 15.96 -10.53 -11.22
CA ASP A 29 15.09 -10.50 -12.41
C ASP A 29 13.63 -10.47 -11.96
N LEU A 30 13.00 -9.31 -12.11
CA LEU A 30 11.60 -9.07 -11.77
C LEU A 30 10.69 -9.12 -13.01
N SER A 31 11.22 -9.52 -14.17
CA SER A 31 10.45 -9.57 -15.42
C SER A 31 9.35 -10.64 -15.41
N GLU A 32 9.55 -11.72 -14.66
CA GLU A 32 8.54 -12.75 -14.43
C GLU A 32 8.08 -12.74 -12.96
N ASN A 33 6.77 -12.75 -12.75
CA ASN A 33 6.20 -12.92 -11.42
C ASN A 33 6.19 -14.42 -11.05
N PRO A 34 6.97 -14.86 -10.04
CA PRO A 34 7.06 -16.28 -9.67
C PRO A 34 5.77 -16.82 -9.05
N TYR A 35 4.83 -15.96 -8.68
CA TYR A 35 3.53 -16.34 -8.12
C TYR A 35 2.43 -16.46 -9.18
N LEU A 36 2.73 -16.15 -10.45
CA LEU A 36 1.80 -16.33 -11.56
C LEU A 36 1.95 -17.73 -12.16
N ALA A 37 0.81 -18.42 -12.32
CA ALA A 37 0.78 -19.70 -13.02
C ALA A 37 1.23 -19.49 -14.49
N PRO A 38 1.95 -20.45 -15.10
CA PRO A 38 2.59 -20.28 -16.41
C PRO A 38 1.64 -19.79 -17.50
N GLU A 39 0.38 -20.20 -17.45
CA GLU A 39 -0.66 -19.90 -18.43
C GLU A 39 -1.06 -18.42 -18.42
N TRP A 40 -0.89 -17.74 -17.27
CA TRP A 40 -1.23 -16.34 -17.10
C TRP A 40 -0.07 -15.39 -17.42
N ARG A 41 1.17 -15.87 -17.53
CA ARG A 41 2.36 -15.01 -17.68
C ARG A 41 2.30 -14.12 -18.92
N LEU A 42 1.90 -14.68 -20.06
CA LEU A 42 1.80 -13.92 -21.31
C LEU A 42 0.75 -12.81 -21.21
N ALA A 43 -0.41 -13.09 -20.62
CA ALA A 43 -1.48 -12.11 -20.46
C ALA A 43 -1.03 -10.94 -19.57
N PHE A 44 -0.44 -11.22 -18.41
CA PHE A 44 0.06 -10.17 -17.51
C PHE A 44 1.24 -9.40 -18.10
N LYS A 45 2.13 -10.06 -18.85
CA LYS A 45 3.21 -9.39 -19.57
C LYS A 45 2.68 -8.37 -20.58
N ILE A 46 1.70 -8.76 -21.40
CA ILE A 46 1.07 -7.85 -22.38
C ILE A 46 0.45 -6.64 -21.67
N LEU A 47 -0.27 -6.85 -20.57
CA LEU A 47 -0.86 -5.75 -19.80
C LEU A 47 0.22 -4.80 -19.24
N ALA A 48 1.29 -5.34 -18.66
CA ALA A 48 2.40 -4.57 -18.11
C ALA A 48 3.13 -3.76 -19.19
N ASP A 49 3.44 -4.39 -20.33
CA ASP A 49 4.13 -3.75 -21.47
C ASP A 49 3.30 -2.60 -22.08
N ASN A 50 1.97 -2.65 -21.95
CA ASN A 50 1.06 -1.59 -22.41
C ASN A 50 0.70 -0.57 -21.31
N HIS A 51 1.40 -0.60 -20.17
CA HIS A 51 1.13 0.29 -19.02
C HIS A 51 -0.33 0.24 -18.54
N VAL A 52 -1.01 -0.89 -18.72
CA VAL A 52 -2.37 -1.07 -18.22
C VAL A 52 -2.29 -1.27 -16.71
N VAL A 53 -2.84 -0.31 -15.98
CA VAL A 53 -2.89 -0.35 -14.53
C VAL A 53 -4.20 -1.00 -14.06
N PRO A 54 -4.18 -1.80 -12.99
CA PRO A 54 -5.40 -2.32 -12.40
C PRO A 54 -6.32 -1.21 -11.90
N GLU A 55 -7.63 -1.45 -11.95
CA GLU A 55 -8.66 -0.49 -11.52
C GLU A 55 -8.43 0.05 -10.10
N PHE A 56 -8.03 -0.80 -9.15
CA PHE A 56 -7.77 -0.37 -7.77
C PHE A 56 -6.62 0.64 -7.70
N VAL A 57 -5.61 0.53 -8.58
CA VAL A 57 -4.48 1.48 -8.64
C VAL A 57 -4.96 2.83 -9.13
N GLU A 58 -5.81 2.85 -10.16
CA GLU A 58 -6.38 4.09 -10.68
C GLU A 58 -7.26 4.79 -9.64
N ARG A 59 -8.18 4.06 -9.01
CA ARG A 59 -9.10 4.60 -7.99
C ARG A 59 -8.36 5.14 -6.77
N ARG A 60 -7.25 4.52 -6.40
CA ARG A 60 -6.44 4.95 -5.25
C ARG A 60 -5.82 6.34 -5.44
N ARG A 61 -5.56 6.76 -6.69
CA ARG A 61 -4.93 8.06 -6.99
C ARG A 61 -5.72 9.25 -6.45
N ALA A 62 -7.05 9.22 -6.51
CA ALA A 62 -7.88 10.33 -6.03
C ALA A 62 -7.73 10.52 -4.51
N ILE A 63 -7.69 9.42 -3.77
CA ILE A 63 -7.52 9.43 -2.30
C ILE A 63 -6.10 9.87 -1.95
N GLU A 64 -5.09 9.35 -2.65
CA GLU A 64 -3.69 9.75 -2.46
C GLU A 64 -3.44 11.23 -2.74
N ALA A 65 -4.12 11.81 -3.72
CA ALA A 65 -4.06 13.24 -4.01
C ALA A 65 -4.60 14.08 -2.84
N VAL A 66 -5.73 13.68 -2.23
CA VAL A 66 -6.27 14.33 -1.03
C VAL A 66 -5.28 14.20 0.14
N HIS A 67 -4.70 13.02 0.35
CA HIS A 67 -3.72 12.80 1.42
C HIS A 67 -2.48 13.69 1.24
N ALA A 68 -1.97 13.79 0.02
CA ALA A 68 -0.80 14.61 -0.30
C ALA A 68 -1.07 16.09 -0.04
N GLU A 69 -2.21 16.61 -0.50
CA GLU A 69 -2.57 18.01 -0.30
C GLU A 69 -2.77 18.34 1.17
N MET A 70 -3.48 17.48 1.92
CA MET A 70 -3.70 17.72 3.35
C MET A 70 -2.40 17.66 4.15
N LYS A 71 -1.48 16.75 3.81
CA LYS A 71 -0.16 16.68 4.45
C LYS A 71 0.65 17.97 4.22
N ARG A 72 0.60 18.52 3.00
CA ARG A 72 1.23 19.79 2.67
C ARG A 72 0.66 20.94 3.51
N LEU A 73 -0.67 21.05 3.57
CA LEU A 73 -1.34 22.08 4.36
C LEU A 73 -1.07 21.96 5.87
N CYS A 74 -0.96 20.73 6.40
CA CYS A 74 -0.61 20.51 7.80
C CYS A 74 0.77 21.07 8.16
N SER A 75 1.78 20.82 7.31
CA SER A 75 3.14 21.32 7.54
C SER A 75 3.24 22.85 7.56
N GLU A 76 2.27 23.52 6.94
CA GLU A 76 2.21 24.97 6.83
C GLU A 76 1.37 25.61 7.97
N ALA A 77 0.70 24.82 8.82
CA ALA A 77 -0.31 25.30 9.76
C ALA A 77 0.24 25.63 11.17
N PRO A 78 0.39 26.92 11.55
CA PRO A 78 1.08 27.29 12.79
C PRO A 78 0.15 27.39 14.02
N ARG A 79 -1.18 27.31 13.87
CA ARG A 79 -2.14 27.57 14.96
C ARG A 79 -3.19 26.48 15.13
N ARG A 80 -3.66 26.31 16.36
CA ARG A 80 -4.72 25.34 16.73
C ARG A 80 -6.01 25.51 15.93
N ARG A 81 -6.45 26.75 15.69
CA ARG A 81 -7.68 27.03 14.92
C ARG A 81 -7.56 26.58 13.46
N ASP A 82 -6.36 26.64 12.88
CA ASP A 82 -6.09 26.17 11.53
C ASP A 82 -6.15 24.63 11.49
N ARG A 83 -5.68 23.95 12.55
CA ARG A 83 -5.79 22.48 12.67
C ARG A 83 -7.24 21.99 12.73
N ASP A 84 -8.12 22.66 13.46
CA ASP A 84 -9.55 22.31 13.52
C ASP A 84 -10.23 22.48 12.15
N TYR A 85 -9.88 23.55 11.41
CA TYR A 85 -10.34 23.77 10.05
C TYR A 85 -9.85 22.67 9.09
N LEU A 86 -8.56 22.33 9.14
CA LEU A 86 -7.98 21.27 8.31
C LEU A 86 -8.64 19.92 8.59
N ARG A 87 -8.97 19.61 9.85
CA ARG A 87 -9.70 18.39 10.20
C ARG A 87 -11.06 18.32 9.53
N LEU A 88 -11.82 19.42 9.56
CA LEU A 88 -13.14 19.48 8.92
C LEU A 88 -13.02 19.38 7.39
N ALA A 89 -12.08 20.13 6.81
CA ALA A 89 -11.83 20.10 5.37
C ALA A 89 -11.43 18.71 4.89
N TYR A 90 -10.57 18.00 5.63
CA TYR A 90 -10.16 16.64 5.28
C TYR A 90 -11.34 15.66 5.29
N ARG A 91 -12.16 15.70 6.36
CA ARG A 91 -13.37 14.88 6.44
C ARG A 91 -14.30 15.13 5.26
N GLU A 92 -14.56 16.39 4.93
CA GLU A 92 -15.43 16.73 3.80
C GLU A 92 -14.91 16.20 2.46
N GLN A 93 -13.59 16.23 2.24
CA GLN A 93 -12.98 15.67 1.03
C GLN A 93 -13.11 14.14 0.98
N LEU A 94 -12.91 13.44 2.10
CA LEU A 94 -13.13 11.99 2.18
C LEU A 94 -14.62 11.64 1.95
N ASP A 95 -15.54 12.41 2.52
CA ASP A 95 -16.98 12.22 2.33
C ASP A 95 -17.38 12.39 0.85
N ARG A 96 -16.80 13.38 0.15
CA ARG A 96 -17.02 13.55 -1.30
C ARG A 96 -16.52 12.36 -2.12
N LEU A 97 -15.51 11.66 -1.64
CA LEU A 97 -14.95 10.46 -2.27
C LEU A 97 -15.53 9.16 -1.71
N ALA A 98 -16.55 9.20 -0.85
CA ALA A 98 -17.11 8.00 -0.20
C ALA A 98 -17.46 6.89 -1.20
N ALA A 99 -18.11 7.23 -2.31
CA ALA A 99 -18.49 6.26 -3.34
C ALA A 99 -17.26 5.63 -4.03
N GLU A 100 -16.19 6.41 -4.24
CA GLU A 100 -14.93 5.93 -4.82
C GLU A 100 -14.14 5.08 -3.83
N ILE A 101 -14.14 5.45 -2.55
CA ILE A 101 -13.58 4.64 -1.45
C ILE A 101 -14.29 3.28 -1.39
N ASP A 102 -15.62 3.27 -1.45
CA ASP A 102 -16.40 2.03 -1.47
C ASP A 102 -16.10 1.18 -2.72
N ALA A 103 -15.96 1.81 -3.88
CA ALA A 103 -15.58 1.12 -5.12
C ALA A 103 -14.17 0.53 -5.03
N LEU A 104 -13.21 1.29 -4.49
CA LEU A 104 -11.85 0.83 -4.23
C LEU A 104 -11.86 -0.36 -3.26
N ASN A 105 -12.57 -0.27 -2.15
CA ASN A 105 -12.64 -1.33 -1.13
C ASN A 105 -13.22 -2.62 -1.72
N ARG A 106 -14.25 -2.53 -2.57
CA ARG A 106 -14.78 -3.71 -3.30
C ARG A 106 -13.77 -4.30 -4.28
N SER A 107 -12.98 -3.45 -4.95
CA SER A 107 -11.91 -3.90 -5.85
C SER A 107 -10.78 -4.58 -5.08
N LEU A 108 -10.28 -3.96 -4.02
CA LEU A 108 -9.27 -4.54 -3.12
C LEU A 108 -9.71 -5.87 -2.52
N ALA A 109 -10.97 -5.98 -2.08
CA ALA A 109 -11.50 -7.23 -1.54
C ALA A 109 -11.51 -8.39 -2.56
N ARG A 110 -11.61 -8.08 -3.86
CA ARG A 110 -11.51 -9.06 -4.93
C ARG A 110 -10.06 -9.44 -5.20
N GLU A 111 -9.19 -8.44 -5.38
CA GLU A 111 -7.79 -8.66 -5.72
C GLU A 111 -6.99 -9.32 -4.60
N ASN A 112 -7.25 -8.94 -3.35
CA ASN A 112 -6.57 -9.49 -2.17
C ASN A 112 -6.79 -11.02 -2.02
N GLN A 113 -7.84 -11.59 -2.61
CA GLN A 113 -8.09 -13.05 -2.59
C GLN A 113 -6.99 -13.84 -3.30
N PHE A 114 -6.29 -13.21 -4.24
CA PHE A 114 -5.22 -13.83 -5.04
C PHE A 114 -3.82 -13.49 -4.51
N VAL A 115 -3.74 -12.75 -3.40
CA VAL A 115 -2.48 -12.22 -2.84
C VAL A 115 -2.26 -12.80 -1.44
N ARG A 116 -1.01 -13.17 -1.12
CA ARG A 116 -0.63 -13.63 0.23
C ARG A 116 -0.92 -12.53 1.26
N THR A 117 -1.37 -12.90 2.45
CA THR A 117 -1.84 -11.97 3.50
C THR A 117 -0.87 -10.82 3.79
N SER A 118 0.44 -11.05 3.78
CA SER A 118 1.45 -10.03 4.04
C SER A 118 1.57 -8.94 2.96
N LEU A 119 1.01 -9.18 1.76
CA LEU A 119 1.02 -8.27 0.63
C LEU A 119 -0.38 -7.71 0.31
N GLN A 120 -1.40 -8.07 1.10
CA GLN A 120 -2.74 -7.54 0.93
C GLN A 120 -2.77 -6.06 1.31
N LEU A 121 -3.43 -5.26 0.49
CA LEU A 121 -3.63 -3.84 0.80
C LEU A 121 -4.86 -3.71 1.71
N PRO A 122 -4.76 -3.01 2.85
CA PRO A 122 -5.92 -2.81 3.72
C PRO A 122 -6.97 -1.95 3.01
N PRO A 123 -8.27 -2.16 3.30
CA PRO A 123 -9.32 -1.25 2.85
C PRO A 123 -9.10 0.13 3.46
N VAL A 124 -9.61 1.15 2.78
CA VAL A 124 -9.66 2.52 3.31
C VAL A 124 -10.85 2.63 4.24
N ASP A 125 -10.59 2.86 5.53
CA ASP A 125 -11.59 3.06 6.58
C ASP A 125 -11.58 4.54 7.00
N MET A 126 -12.72 5.23 6.85
CA MET A 126 -12.82 6.67 7.11
C MET A 126 -12.46 7.05 8.54
N ASP A 127 -12.84 6.24 9.53
CA ASP A 127 -12.56 6.54 10.93
C ASP A 127 -11.07 6.35 11.23
N GLU A 128 -10.45 5.33 10.64
CA GLU A 128 -9.01 5.12 10.74
C GLU A 128 -8.21 6.21 10.03
N GLU A 129 -8.65 6.64 8.85
CA GLU A 129 -8.06 7.78 8.11
C GLU A 129 -8.12 9.06 8.94
N MET A 130 -9.27 9.37 9.54
CA MET A 130 -9.41 10.53 10.41
C MET A 130 -8.51 10.42 11.65
N ARG A 131 -8.42 9.24 12.29
CA ARG A 131 -7.51 9.01 13.42
C ARG A 131 -6.04 9.19 13.03
N ALA A 132 -5.64 8.70 11.86
CA ALA A 132 -4.30 8.85 11.33
C ALA A 132 -3.96 10.33 11.08
N PHE A 133 -4.90 11.08 10.49
CA PHE A 133 -4.74 12.51 10.25
C PHE A 133 -4.64 13.31 11.55
N GLU A 134 -5.45 13.00 12.57
CA GLU A 134 -5.33 13.65 13.87
C GLU A 134 -4.01 13.35 14.59
N ARG A 135 -3.40 12.17 14.36
CA ARG A 135 -2.04 11.89 14.85
C ARG A 135 -1.02 12.78 14.15
N LEU A 136 -1.15 12.95 12.83
CA LEU A 136 -0.29 13.83 12.05
C LEU A 136 -0.34 15.28 12.55
N LEU A 137 -1.55 15.81 12.80
CA LEU A 137 -1.75 17.15 13.38
C LEU A 137 -1.18 17.33 14.80
N ARG A 138 -0.85 16.25 15.51
CA ARG A 138 -0.30 16.27 16.88
C ARG A 138 1.22 16.13 16.94
N HIS A 139 1.84 15.59 15.89
CA HIS A 139 3.27 15.24 15.86
C HIS A 139 4.15 16.24 15.08
N GLU A 140 3.63 17.42 14.76
CA GLU A 140 4.35 18.61 14.26
C GLU A 140 4.12 19.82 15.19
#